data_AF-A0A7S0FL32-F1
#
_entry.id   AF-A0A7S0FL32-F1
#
_cell.length_a   1.000
_cell.length_b   1.000
_cell.length_c   1.000
_cell.angle_alpha   90.00
_cell.angle_beta   90.00
_cell.angle_gamma   90.00
#
_symmetry.space_group_name_H-M   'P 1'
#
loop_
_entity.id
_entity.type
_entity.pdbx_description
1 polymer ?
#
loop_
_entity_poly.entity_id
_entity_poly.type
_entity_poly.pdbx_seq_one_letter_code
_entity_poly.pdbx_strand_id
1 'polypeptide(L)'
;QAILPPVHRPSARRPGSASGRGASMCQGVERGAMPELATFGQARHGRGPNGPISREEEDLLSELDRLRAEYQELEGAAAEQDAGDSVALHDAQLERLRLAGLVQRYQEKEPSLEELAERYEGELEELAVEVLRLREEHFLLASSGTPAGAEEEAVTAPEALAATAVFGAPPPRARTAAEELHDEVRRLRRRHAEFRQRERRSWVEEWRLSACREEARRVMRQLKLQDRRLEESRERHAEAEAHLQEAHDQLVQKEREVEQEQAVIRRLHREAVGLREACYLPARLKRESGFLVRLLDQGCGRGKARRHQRSLEASRRLYEEVAAHAPSVLPLAGRTKADLEAEFSRLQRLEEAHNRALQRLHLAVTRHLMCDKDRDTLSLS
;
A
#
# COMPACT_ATOMS: atom_id res chain seq x y z
N GLN A 1 -24.56 -8.31 2.34
CA GLN A 1 -24.25 -8.44 0.90
C GLN A 1 -23.76 -7.09 0.42
N ALA A 2 -22.45 -6.90 0.32
CA ALA A 2 -21.83 -5.67 -0.17
C ALA A 2 -20.90 -6.05 -1.32
N ILE A 3 -21.25 -5.59 -2.52
CA ILE A 3 -20.51 -5.84 -3.77
C ILE A 3 -19.38 -4.81 -3.81
N LEU A 4 -18.14 -5.25 -3.62
CA LEU A 4 -16.95 -4.43 -3.85
C LEU A 4 -16.67 -4.36 -5.36
N PRO A 5 -16.31 -3.18 -5.91
CA PRO A 5 -15.96 -3.05 -7.32
C PRO A 5 -14.54 -3.58 -7.60
N PRO A 6 -14.25 -4.03 -8.84
CA PRO A 6 -12.97 -4.61 -9.19
C PRO A 6 -11.89 -3.53 -9.37
N VAL A 7 -10.72 -3.80 -8.77
CA VAL A 7 -9.50 -3.01 -8.94
C VAL A 7 -8.93 -3.25 -10.35
N HIS A 8 -9.07 -2.28 -11.23
CA HIS A 8 -8.38 -2.26 -12.52
C HIS A 8 -6.87 -2.10 -12.30
N ARG A 9 -6.10 -3.14 -12.63
CA ARG A 9 -4.64 -3.03 -12.83
C ARG A 9 -4.35 -2.38 -14.18
N PRO A 10 -3.46 -1.37 -14.27
CA PRO A 10 -3.01 -0.86 -15.55
C PRO A 10 -2.05 -1.87 -16.20
N SER A 11 -2.43 -2.30 -17.40
CA SER A 11 -1.62 -3.08 -18.33
C SER A 11 -0.43 -2.25 -18.81
N ALA A 12 0.78 -2.68 -18.47
CA ALA A 12 2.01 -2.14 -19.03
C ALA A 12 2.12 -2.51 -20.52
N ARG A 13 1.66 -1.61 -21.39
CA ARG A 13 1.96 -1.64 -22.83
C ARG A 13 3.43 -1.29 -23.02
N ARG A 14 4.23 -2.24 -23.50
CA ARG A 14 5.53 -1.97 -24.13
C ARG A 14 5.28 -1.34 -25.52
N PRO A 15 5.92 -0.22 -25.87
CA PRO A 15 5.94 0.25 -27.24
C PRO A 15 6.91 -0.62 -28.06
N GLY A 16 6.46 -1.01 -29.26
CA GLY A 16 7.20 -1.81 -30.19
C GLY A 16 8.39 -1.06 -30.78
N SER A 17 9.54 -1.74 -30.82
CA SER A 17 10.67 -1.36 -31.66
C SER A 17 10.47 -1.95 -33.05
N ALA A 18 9.81 -1.18 -33.92
CA ALA A 18 9.86 -1.36 -35.35
C ALA A 18 11.01 -0.52 -35.90
N SER A 19 12.11 -1.19 -36.25
CA SER A 19 13.13 -0.69 -37.19
C SER A 19 13.86 -1.95 -37.65
N GLY A 20 13.95 -2.28 -38.93
CA GLY A 20 13.99 -1.38 -40.07
C GLY A 20 15.12 -1.94 -40.93
N ARG A 21 14.72 -2.69 -41.95
CA ARG A 21 15.54 -3.39 -42.92
C ARG A 21 16.69 -2.51 -43.43
N GLY A 22 17.86 -3.14 -43.61
CA GLY A 22 18.97 -2.52 -44.31
C GLY A 22 20.21 -3.39 -44.45
N ALA A 23 20.08 -4.72 -44.51
CA ALA A 23 21.20 -5.59 -44.89
C ALA A 23 21.35 -5.51 -46.41
N SER A 24 22.05 -4.46 -46.87
CA SER A 24 22.59 -4.35 -48.21
C SER A 24 23.63 -5.45 -48.39
N MET A 25 23.29 -6.45 -49.21
CA MET A 25 24.26 -7.35 -49.82
C MET A 25 25.16 -6.52 -50.73
N CYS A 26 26.32 -6.11 -50.22
CA CYS A 26 27.45 -5.86 -51.10
C CYS A 26 28.05 -7.23 -51.43
N GLN A 27 27.59 -7.78 -52.55
CA GLN A 27 28.23 -8.87 -53.26
C GLN A 27 29.71 -8.51 -53.41
N GLY A 28 30.58 -9.28 -52.76
CA GLY A 28 32.00 -9.26 -53.05
C GLY A 28 32.16 -9.67 -54.50
N VAL A 29 32.56 -8.69 -55.32
CA VAL A 29 32.99 -8.91 -56.70
C VAL A 29 34.12 -9.92 -56.64
N GLU A 30 33.82 -11.13 -57.10
CA GLU A 30 34.81 -12.15 -57.40
C GLU A 30 35.88 -11.49 -58.28
N ARG A 31 37.13 -11.50 -57.79
CA ARG A 31 38.29 -11.17 -58.61
C ARG A 31 38.25 -12.06 -59.84
N GLY A 32 37.86 -11.47 -60.97
CA GLY A 32 37.96 -12.09 -62.27
C GLY A 32 39.38 -12.59 -62.46
N ALA A 33 39.51 -13.91 -62.60
CA ALA A 33 40.69 -14.54 -63.13
C ALA A 33 41.06 -13.83 -64.44
N MET A 34 42.27 -13.29 -64.49
CA MET A 34 42.87 -12.89 -65.76
C MET A 34 42.90 -14.13 -66.66
N PRO A 35 42.32 -14.08 -67.87
CA PRO A 35 42.38 -15.20 -68.79
C PRO A 35 43.83 -15.44 -69.21
N GLU A 36 44.21 -16.72 -69.25
CA GLU A 36 45.34 -17.21 -70.03
C GLU A 36 45.27 -16.61 -71.45
N LEU A 37 46.12 -15.62 -71.74
CA LEU A 37 46.45 -15.31 -73.12
C LEU A 37 47.47 -16.34 -73.59
N ALA A 38 46.89 -17.36 -74.20
CA ALA A 38 47.52 -18.34 -75.05
C ALA A 38 48.66 -17.73 -75.89
N THR A 39 49.80 -18.40 -75.81
CA THR A 39 50.68 -18.76 -76.93
C THR A 39 50.19 -18.27 -78.30
N PHE A 40 50.78 -17.18 -78.80
CA PHE A 40 50.77 -16.86 -80.23
C PHE A 40 52.16 -17.08 -80.81
N GLY A 41 52.29 -18.20 -81.52
CA GLY A 41 52.98 -18.33 -82.80
C GLY A 41 54.39 -17.74 -82.90
N GLN A 42 55.37 -18.63 -82.78
CA GLN A 42 56.62 -18.54 -83.53
C GLN A 42 56.33 -18.22 -85.01
N ALA A 43 56.84 -17.09 -85.49
CA ALA A 43 57.13 -16.90 -86.91
C ALA A 43 58.53 -16.30 -87.05
N ARG A 44 59.46 -17.19 -87.41
CA ARG A 44 60.84 -16.89 -87.81
C ARG A 44 60.87 -15.79 -88.87
N HIS A 45 61.64 -14.74 -88.65
CA HIS A 45 62.44 -14.14 -89.72
C HIS A 45 63.76 -13.62 -89.15
N GLY A 46 64.85 -14.19 -89.67
CA GLY A 46 66.20 -13.78 -89.32
C GLY A 46 66.59 -12.45 -89.94
N ARG A 47 67.38 -11.68 -89.19
CA ARG A 47 68.33 -10.65 -89.61
C ARG A 47 69.17 -10.40 -88.34
N GLY A 48 70.40 -10.89 -88.25
CA GLY A 48 71.56 -10.23 -88.85
C GLY A 48 72.16 -9.29 -87.79
N PRO A 49 73.27 -9.66 -87.12
CA PRO A 49 73.88 -8.81 -86.09
C PRO A 49 74.64 -7.66 -86.77
N ASN A 50 74.61 -6.48 -86.16
CA ASN A 50 75.33 -5.26 -86.54
C ASN A 50 74.65 -4.39 -87.62
N GLY A 51 73.65 -3.62 -87.20
CA GLY A 51 73.28 -2.34 -87.81
C GLY A 51 73.35 -1.24 -86.74
N PRO A 52 73.83 -0.02 -87.05
CA PRO A 52 73.84 1.08 -86.10
C PRO A 52 72.40 1.44 -85.71
N ILE A 53 72.15 1.58 -84.40
CA ILE A 53 70.87 1.98 -83.84
C ILE A 53 70.46 3.31 -84.49
N SER A 54 69.27 3.36 -85.05
CA SER A 54 68.75 4.55 -85.71
C SER A 54 68.41 5.57 -84.63
N ARG A 55 68.62 6.88 -84.83
CA ARG A 55 68.24 7.93 -83.84
C ARG A 55 66.79 7.80 -83.34
N GLU A 56 65.90 7.34 -84.22
CA GLU A 56 64.50 7.04 -83.90
C GLU A 56 64.35 5.94 -82.84
N GLU A 57 65.23 4.95 -82.82
CA GLU A 57 65.24 3.89 -81.79
C GLU A 57 65.76 4.41 -80.45
N GLU A 58 66.71 5.36 -80.43
CA GLU A 58 67.20 6.02 -79.20
C GLU A 58 66.13 6.94 -78.60
N ASP A 59 65.43 7.72 -79.42
CA ASP A 59 64.33 8.59 -78.99
C ASP A 59 63.18 7.75 -78.40
N LEU A 60 62.80 6.65 -79.05
CA LEU A 60 61.79 5.72 -78.54
C LEU A 60 62.20 5.05 -77.22
N LEU A 61 63.48 4.70 -77.05
CA LEU A 61 63.98 4.17 -75.78
C LEU A 61 63.91 5.22 -74.66
N SER A 62 64.25 6.48 -74.96
CA SER A 62 64.16 7.58 -73.98
C SER A 62 62.71 7.89 -73.59
N GLU A 63 61.77 7.82 -74.54
CA GLU A 63 60.34 7.98 -74.27
C GLU A 63 59.80 6.80 -73.45
N LEU A 64 60.23 5.57 -73.74
CA LEU A 64 59.89 4.40 -72.93
C LEU A 64 60.41 4.52 -71.49
N ASP A 65 61.63 5.02 -71.29
CA ASP A 65 62.18 5.21 -69.95
C ASP A 65 61.49 6.36 -69.19
N ARG A 66 61.11 7.44 -69.89
CA ARG A 66 60.28 8.50 -69.31
C ARG A 66 58.90 8.00 -68.91
N LEU A 67 58.21 7.27 -69.80
CA LEU A 67 56.89 6.70 -69.51
C LEU A 67 56.97 5.67 -68.37
N ARG A 68 58.07 4.94 -68.24
CA ARG A 68 58.33 4.06 -67.08
C ARG A 68 58.48 4.86 -65.78
N ALA A 69 59.19 5.99 -65.80
CA ALA A 69 59.33 6.85 -64.63
C ALA A 69 57.99 7.50 -64.22
N GLU A 70 57.24 8.04 -65.18
CA GLU A 70 55.90 8.59 -64.94
C GLU A 70 54.92 7.51 -64.43
N TYR A 71 54.99 6.30 -64.96
CA TYR A 71 54.22 5.16 -64.47
C TYR A 71 54.60 4.79 -63.03
N GLN A 72 55.89 4.77 -62.68
CA GLN A 72 56.36 4.54 -61.31
C GLN A 72 55.92 5.63 -60.33
N GLU A 73 55.92 6.91 -60.75
CA GLU A 73 55.41 8.02 -59.93
C GLU A 73 53.90 7.90 -59.71
N LEU A 74 53.13 7.55 -60.74
CA LEU A 74 51.69 7.32 -60.62
C LEU A 74 51.37 6.08 -59.77
N GLU A 75 52.13 5.00 -59.91
CA GLU A 75 52.03 3.83 -59.01
C GLU A 75 52.37 4.21 -57.57
N GLY A 76 53.39 5.05 -57.34
CA GLY A 76 53.75 5.56 -56.03
C GLY A 76 52.66 6.43 -55.40
N ALA A 77 52.11 7.39 -56.16
CA ALA A 77 51.02 8.25 -55.72
C ALA A 77 49.73 7.44 -55.43
N ALA A 78 49.42 6.44 -56.25
CA ALA A 78 48.32 5.52 -55.99
C ALA A 78 48.54 4.71 -54.70
N ALA A 79 49.75 4.23 -54.46
CA ALA A 79 50.09 3.52 -53.23
C ALA A 79 50.04 4.43 -51.98
N GLU A 80 50.46 5.69 -52.08
CA GLU A 80 50.32 6.68 -51.00
C GLU A 80 48.85 7.02 -50.73
N GLN A 81 48.03 7.14 -51.77
CA GLN A 81 46.59 7.36 -51.63
C GLN A 81 45.90 6.16 -50.98
N ASP A 82 46.21 4.93 -51.42
CA ASP A 82 45.70 3.70 -50.81
C ASP A 82 46.12 3.58 -49.34
N ALA A 83 47.35 3.99 -49.00
CA ALA A 83 47.81 4.05 -47.61
C ALA A 83 47.06 5.12 -46.81
N GLY A 84 46.82 6.30 -47.39
CA GLY A 84 46.03 7.38 -46.79
C GLY A 84 44.58 6.96 -46.52
N ASP A 85 43.94 6.32 -47.50
CA ASP A 85 42.57 5.80 -47.38
C ASP A 85 42.48 4.70 -46.32
N SER A 86 43.51 3.84 -46.23
CA SER A 86 43.63 2.85 -45.17
C SER A 86 43.72 3.52 -43.79
N VAL A 87 44.59 4.51 -43.60
CA VAL A 87 44.72 5.24 -42.33
C VAL A 87 43.40 5.93 -41.95
N ALA A 88 42.77 6.64 -42.89
CA ALA A 88 41.49 7.30 -42.66
C ALA A 88 40.39 6.29 -42.26
N LEU A 89 40.37 5.11 -42.88
CA LEU A 89 39.45 4.03 -42.52
C LEU A 89 39.72 3.50 -41.10
N HIS A 90 40.98 3.34 -40.70
CA HIS A 90 41.33 2.94 -39.33
C HIS A 90 40.93 4.01 -38.31
N ASP A 91 41.16 5.29 -38.60
CA ASP A 91 40.76 6.40 -37.74
C ASP A 91 39.24 6.45 -37.55
N ALA A 92 38.48 6.33 -38.65
CA ALA A 92 37.02 6.26 -38.58
C ALA A 92 36.52 5.05 -37.77
N GLN A 93 37.20 3.89 -37.86
CA GLN A 93 36.88 2.72 -37.03
C GLN A 93 37.17 2.97 -35.55
N LEU A 94 38.29 3.61 -35.22
CA LEU A 94 38.65 3.97 -33.85
C LEU A 94 37.65 4.96 -33.27
N GLU A 95 37.24 5.98 -34.03
CA GLU A 95 36.18 6.90 -33.62
C GLU A 95 34.85 6.19 -33.37
N ARG A 96 34.46 5.28 -34.26
CA ARG A 96 33.25 4.47 -34.09
C ARG A 96 33.29 3.66 -32.80
N LEU A 97 34.43 3.02 -32.49
CA LEU A 97 34.61 2.25 -31.26
C LEU A 97 34.55 3.15 -30.02
N ARG A 98 35.17 4.34 -30.07
CA ARG A 98 35.12 5.33 -28.98
C ARG A 98 33.68 5.78 -28.72
N LEU A 99 32.95 6.16 -29.76
CA LEU A 99 31.56 6.60 -29.65
C LEU A 99 30.65 5.46 -29.16
N ALA A 100 30.83 4.24 -29.68
CA ALA A 100 30.07 3.08 -29.21
C ALA A 100 30.32 2.80 -27.72
N GLY A 101 31.57 2.88 -27.27
CA GLY A 101 31.92 2.73 -25.85
C GLY A 101 31.32 3.83 -24.98
N LEU A 102 31.27 5.07 -25.47
CA LEU A 102 30.65 6.20 -24.76
C LEU A 102 29.13 6.02 -24.63
N VAL A 103 28.47 5.62 -25.73
CA VAL A 103 27.03 5.30 -25.72
C VAL A 103 26.73 4.16 -24.75
N GLN A 104 27.54 3.10 -24.76
CA GLN A 104 27.36 1.97 -23.83
C GLN A 104 27.47 2.43 -22.37
N ARG A 105 28.47 3.26 -22.05
CA ARG A 105 28.62 3.82 -20.69
C ARG A 105 27.42 4.68 -20.28
N TYR A 106 26.86 5.46 -21.19
CA TYR A 106 25.67 6.28 -20.91
C TYR A 106 24.39 5.44 -20.75
N GLN A 107 24.32 4.28 -21.41
CA GLN A 107 23.25 3.31 -21.16
C GLN A 107 23.39 2.63 -19.80
N GLU A 108 24.62 2.36 -19.36
CA GLU A 108 24.90 1.75 -18.05
C GLU A 108 24.69 2.73 -16.89
N LYS A 109 25.11 3.99 -17.07
CA LYS A 109 24.92 5.09 -16.13
C LYS A 109 24.70 6.38 -16.91
N GLU A 110 23.46 6.87 -16.91
CA GLU A 110 23.16 8.18 -17.47
C GLU A 110 24.01 9.23 -16.75
N PRO A 111 24.83 10.00 -17.47
CA PRO A 111 25.64 11.04 -16.85
C PRO A 111 24.70 12.08 -16.25
N SER A 112 25.00 12.54 -15.04
CA SER A 112 24.23 13.63 -14.47
C SER A 112 24.44 14.89 -15.32
N LEU A 113 23.44 15.78 -15.33
CA LEU A 113 23.60 17.10 -15.97
C LEU A 113 24.80 17.87 -15.40
N GLU A 114 25.17 17.60 -14.14
CA GLU A 114 26.33 18.18 -13.48
C GLU A 114 27.64 17.61 -14.06
N GLU A 115 27.74 16.28 -14.22
CA GLU A 115 28.91 15.64 -14.84
C GLU A 115 29.11 16.10 -16.30
N LEU A 116 28.03 16.33 -17.05
CA LEU A 116 28.10 16.87 -18.41
C LEU A 116 28.52 18.35 -18.40
N ALA A 117 27.94 19.17 -17.52
CA ALA A 117 28.32 20.57 -17.39
C ALA A 117 29.79 20.74 -17.03
N GLU A 118 30.30 19.95 -16.07
CA GLU A 118 31.72 19.97 -15.68
C GLU A 118 32.65 19.58 -16.83
N ARG A 119 32.29 18.55 -17.61
CA ARG A 119 33.07 18.15 -18.79
C ARG A 119 33.13 19.25 -19.84
N TYR A 120 31.99 19.84 -20.19
CA TYR A 120 31.95 20.94 -21.15
C TYR A 120 32.65 22.19 -20.64
N GLU A 121 32.57 22.49 -19.33
CA GLU A 121 33.36 23.55 -18.72
C GLU A 121 34.86 23.28 -18.86
N GLY A 122 35.31 22.04 -18.63
CA GLY A 122 36.70 21.62 -18.84
C GLY A 122 37.16 21.74 -20.30
N GLU A 123 36.38 21.23 -21.26
CA GLU A 123 36.68 21.35 -22.69
C GLU A 123 36.76 22.82 -23.14
N LEU A 124 35.86 23.67 -22.64
CA LEU A 124 35.90 25.11 -22.92
C LEU A 124 37.14 25.79 -22.31
N GLU A 125 37.61 25.32 -21.15
CA GLU A 125 38.84 25.80 -20.53
C GLU A 125 40.07 25.40 -21.36
N GLU A 126 40.15 24.13 -21.81
CA GLU A 126 41.22 23.63 -22.67
C GLU A 126 41.28 24.38 -24.00
N LEU A 127 40.14 24.53 -24.68
CA LEU A 127 40.05 25.29 -25.93
C LEU A 127 40.40 26.77 -25.73
N ALA A 128 40.03 27.37 -24.61
CA ALA A 128 40.41 28.75 -24.30
C ALA A 128 41.92 28.91 -24.14
N VAL A 129 42.59 27.92 -23.52
CA VAL A 129 44.06 27.88 -23.40
C VAL A 129 44.71 27.73 -24.78
N GLU A 130 44.19 26.82 -25.62
CA GLU A 130 44.70 26.60 -26.97
C GLU A 130 44.55 27.84 -27.86
N VAL A 131 43.40 28.51 -27.84
CA VAL A 131 43.19 29.77 -28.58
C VAL A 131 44.16 30.86 -28.12
N LEU A 132 44.45 30.96 -26.82
CA LEU A 132 45.45 31.90 -26.32
C LEU A 132 46.84 31.54 -26.83
N ARG A 133 47.22 30.26 -26.79
CA ARG A 133 48.50 29.76 -27.29
C ARG A 133 48.67 30.02 -28.79
N LEU A 134 47.69 29.67 -29.61
CA LEU A 134 47.72 29.91 -31.06
C LEU A 134 47.83 31.40 -31.39
N ARG A 135 47.19 32.27 -30.60
CA ARG A 135 47.33 33.73 -30.75
C ARG A 135 48.73 34.22 -30.37
N GLU A 136 49.36 33.62 -29.36
CA GLU A 136 50.75 33.91 -28.97
C GLU A 136 51.72 33.46 -30.08
N GLU A 137 51.55 32.23 -30.59
CA GLU A 137 52.34 31.70 -31.71
C GLU A 137 52.18 32.56 -32.98
N HIS A 138 50.96 32.94 -33.34
CA HIS A 138 50.69 33.84 -34.46
C HIS A 138 51.31 35.24 -34.26
N PHE A 139 51.25 35.80 -33.04
CA PHE A 139 51.90 37.09 -32.75
C PHE A 139 53.42 36.99 -32.88
N LEU A 140 54.02 35.93 -32.35
CA LEU A 140 55.46 35.69 -32.46
C LEU A 140 55.87 35.59 -33.93
N LEU A 141 55.15 34.79 -34.74
CA LEU A 141 55.40 34.65 -36.18
C LEU A 141 55.24 35.99 -36.92
N ALA A 142 54.23 36.80 -36.58
CA ALA A 142 54.01 38.12 -37.17
C ALA A 142 55.09 39.13 -36.78
N SER A 143 55.64 39.04 -35.55
CA SER A 143 56.71 39.91 -35.05
C SER A 143 58.11 39.46 -35.47
N SER A 144 58.32 38.16 -35.73
CA SER A 144 59.56 37.58 -36.27
C SER A 144 59.61 37.63 -37.80
N GLY A 145 58.52 38.04 -38.45
CA GLY A 145 58.48 38.43 -39.85
C GLY A 145 59.32 39.68 -40.06
N THR A 146 60.64 39.54 -40.05
CA THR A 146 61.55 40.45 -40.73
C THR A 146 61.05 40.61 -42.16
N PRO A 147 60.95 41.83 -42.71
CA PRO A 147 60.54 42.01 -44.10
C PRO A 147 61.53 41.24 -44.98
N ALA A 148 61.10 40.11 -45.53
CA ALA A 148 61.76 39.42 -46.61
C ALA A 148 61.66 40.35 -47.84
N GLY A 149 62.61 41.29 -47.90
CA GLY A 149 62.59 42.39 -48.87
C GLY A 149 63.67 43.44 -48.64
N ALA A 150 64.76 43.12 -47.94
CA ALA A 150 65.97 43.92 -47.96
C ALA A 150 67.19 43.00 -48.10
N GLU A 151 67.93 43.22 -49.18
CA GLU A 151 69.28 42.73 -49.48
C GLU A 151 69.40 41.41 -50.26
N GLU A 152 69.00 41.49 -51.55
CA GLU A 152 69.88 41.01 -52.62
C GLU A 152 71.05 42.01 -52.79
N GLU A 153 72.24 41.47 -53.12
CA GLU A 153 73.51 42.13 -53.45
C GLU A 153 74.47 42.54 -52.31
N ALA A 154 75.38 41.62 -51.93
CA ALA A 154 76.83 41.80 -52.10
C ALA A 154 77.68 40.59 -51.61
N VAL A 155 78.07 39.74 -52.56
CA VAL A 155 79.47 39.38 -52.89
C VAL A 155 80.45 38.93 -51.75
N THR A 156 80.79 37.62 -51.82
CA THR A 156 82.07 36.90 -51.51
C THR A 156 82.64 36.79 -50.07
N ALA A 157 82.48 35.58 -49.49
CA ALA A 157 83.48 34.61 -48.95
C ALA A 157 84.65 35.04 -48.01
N PRO A 158 85.34 34.10 -47.29
CA PRO A 158 84.91 32.91 -46.53
C PRO A 158 85.59 32.78 -45.13
N GLU A 159 85.23 31.73 -44.37
CA GLU A 159 86.01 31.06 -43.30
C GLU A 159 86.64 31.87 -42.15
N ALA A 160 86.02 31.80 -40.96
CA ALA A 160 86.76 31.72 -39.69
C ALA A 160 85.92 31.09 -38.57
N LEU A 161 86.26 29.84 -38.26
CA LEU A 161 86.44 29.29 -36.91
C LEU A 161 85.24 29.32 -35.94
N ALA A 162 84.59 28.17 -35.88
CA ALA A 162 84.06 27.62 -34.65
C ALA A 162 85.15 27.51 -33.57
N ALA A 163 84.98 28.18 -32.44
CA ALA A 163 85.38 27.70 -31.12
C ALA A 163 84.87 28.65 -30.03
N THR A 164 84.61 28.09 -28.84
CA THR A 164 84.32 28.78 -27.57
C THR A 164 82.93 29.42 -27.40
N ALA A 165 81.89 28.58 -27.42
CA ALA A 165 80.69 28.83 -26.61
C ALA A 165 80.99 28.49 -25.15
N VAL A 166 81.63 29.44 -24.46
CA VAL A 166 81.73 29.47 -23.00
C VAL A 166 80.34 29.79 -22.46
N PHE A 167 79.92 29.02 -21.44
CA PHE A 167 78.76 29.27 -20.60
C PHE A 167 78.78 30.70 -20.05
N GLY A 168 78.15 31.63 -20.78
CA GLY A 168 77.87 32.99 -20.34
C GLY A 168 76.41 33.25 -20.59
N ALA A 169 75.61 33.29 -19.52
CA ALA A 169 74.22 33.70 -19.61
C ALA A 169 74.14 35.05 -20.35
N PRO A 170 73.27 35.17 -21.38
CA PRO A 170 73.12 36.42 -22.11
C PRO A 170 72.70 37.54 -21.14
N PRO A 171 73.22 38.78 -21.28
CA PRO A 171 72.83 39.89 -20.43
C PRO A 171 71.32 40.15 -20.58
N PRO A 172 70.63 40.59 -19.50
CA PRO A 172 69.19 40.86 -19.55
C PRO A 172 68.93 41.93 -20.61
N ARG A 173 68.32 41.54 -21.73
CA ARG A 173 67.83 42.48 -22.73
C ARG A 173 66.81 43.40 -22.07
N ALA A 174 67.01 44.71 -22.20
CA ALA A 174 66.00 45.69 -21.83
C ALA A 174 64.75 45.40 -22.67
N ARG A 175 63.63 45.10 -22.01
CA ARG A 175 62.36 44.79 -22.68
C ARG A 175 61.97 45.98 -23.55
N THR A 176 61.56 45.69 -24.76
CA THR A 176 61.01 46.74 -25.64
C THR A 176 59.62 47.14 -25.12
N ALA A 177 59.22 48.40 -25.30
CA ALA A 177 57.87 48.86 -24.90
C ALA A 177 56.74 48.00 -25.51
N ALA A 178 56.99 47.35 -26.65
CA ALA A 178 56.08 46.39 -27.28
C ALA A 178 55.91 45.09 -26.47
N GLU A 179 56.97 44.58 -25.84
CA GLU A 179 56.91 43.41 -24.97
C GLU A 179 56.13 43.70 -23.68
N GLU A 180 56.30 44.90 -23.11
CA GLU A 180 55.54 45.33 -21.92
C GLU A 180 54.04 45.46 -22.23
N LEU A 181 53.69 46.11 -23.34
CA LEU A 181 52.30 46.19 -23.80
C LEU A 181 51.70 44.80 -24.13
N HIS A 182 52.49 43.89 -24.70
CA HIS A 182 52.06 42.52 -24.95
C HIS A 182 51.77 41.77 -23.64
N ASP A 183 52.66 41.86 -22.65
CA ASP A 183 52.47 41.27 -21.32
C ASP A 183 51.23 41.85 -20.62
N GLU A 184 50.98 43.15 -20.75
CA GLU A 184 49.79 43.81 -20.21
C GLU A 184 48.50 43.34 -20.90
N VAL A 185 48.46 43.28 -22.23
CA VAL A 185 47.32 42.75 -22.99
C VAL A 185 47.06 41.30 -22.61
N ARG A 186 48.11 40.48 -22.44
CA ARG A 186 48.00 39.10 -21.98
C ARG A 186 47.40 39.00 -20.58
N ARG A 187 47.87 39.83 -19.64
CA ARG A 187 47.33 39.91 -18.27
C ARG A 187 45.86 40.33 -18.27
N LEU A 188 45.49 41.34 -19.05
CA LEU A 188 44.11 41.81 -19.16
C LEU A 188 43.19 40.73 -19.75
N ARG A 189 43.64 40.01 -20.77
CA ARG A 189 42.89 38.89 -21.37
C ARG A 189 42.67 37.76 -20.38
N ARG A 190 43.71 37.36 -19.62
CA ARG A 190 43.59 36.35 -18.56
C ARG A 190 42.58 36.77 -17.50
N ARG A 191 42.69 38.01 -16.99
CA ARG A 191 41.72 38.56 -16.02
C ARG A 191 40.30 38.59 -16.57
N HIS A 192 40.12 38.95 -17.84
CA HIS A 192 38.79 38.93 -18.47
C HIS A 192 38.22 37.51 -18.59
N ALA A 193 39.05 36.53 -18.96
CA ALA A 193 38.65 35.13 -19.04
C ALA A 193 38.26 34.58 -17.65
N GLU A 194 39.07 34.85 -16.62
CA GLU A 194 38.76 34.48 -15.23
C GLU A 194 37.46 35.12 -14.75
N PHE A 195 37.23 36.40 -15.06
CA PHE A 195 35.98 37.08 -14.72
C PHE A 195 34.77 36.42 -15.39
N ARG A 196 34.85 36.15 -16.70
CA ARG A 196 33.78 35.46 -17.45
C ARG A 196 33.52 34.04 -16.93
N GLN A 197 34.56 33.35 -16.47
CA GLN A 197 34.43 32.03 -15.87
C GLN A 197 33.69 32.12 -14.52
N ARG A 198 34.06 33.07 -13.66
CA ARG A 198 33.35 33.31 -12.38
C ARG A 198 31.91 33.70 -12.60
N GLU A 199 31.63 34.58 -13.56
CA GLU A 199 30.28 34.98 -13.94
C GLU A 199 29.45 33.76 -14.35
N ARG A 200 29.96 32.93 -15.27
CA ARG A 200 29.28 31.69 -15.69
C ARG A 200 29.00 30.74 -14.52
N ARG A 201 29.99 30.53 -13.64
CA ARG A 201 29.83 29.69 -12.44
C ARG A 201 28.75 30.24 -11.51
N SER A 202 28.73 31.55 -11.25
CA SER A 202 27.67 32.16 -10.43
C SER A 202 26.28 32.00 -11.04
N TRP A 203 26.15 32.12 -12.37
CA TRP A 203 24.88 31.88 -13.06
C TRP A 203 24.40 30.43 -12.91
N VAL A 204 25.31 29.45 -13.02
CA VAL A 204 24.99 28.03 -12.82
C VAL A 204 24.55 27.78 -11.38
N GLU A 205 25.24 28.35 -10.39
CA GLU A 205 24.88 28.23 -8.98
C GLU A 205 23.51 28.86 -8.68
N GLU A 206 23.22 30.04 -9.22
CA GLU A 206 21.91 30.71 -9.07
C GLU A 206 20.78 29.89 -9.70
N TRP A 207 21.03 29.29 -10.86
CA TRP A 207 20.08 28.39 -11.51
C TRP A 207 19.82 27.14 -10.66
N ARG A 208 20.88 26.50 -10.14
CA ARG A 208 20.77 25.34 -9.22
C ARG A 208 19.98 25.71 -7.97
N LEU A 209 20.29 26.84 -7.33
CA LEU A 209 19.57 27.33 -6.16
C LEU A 209 18.08 27.56 -6.46
N SER A 210 17.78 28.08 -7.64
CA SER A 210 16.39 28.28 -8.09
C SER A 210 15.65 26.96 -8.27
N ALA A 211 16.29 25.96 -8.90
CA ALA A 211 15.74 24.61 -9.02
C ALA A 211 15.46 23.98 -7.65
N CYS A 212 16.43 24.01 -6.73
CA CYS A 212 16.24 23.51 -5.36
C CYS A 212 15.11 24.23 -4.61
N ARG A 213 14.95 25.55 -4.80
CA ARG A 213 13.84 26.32 -4.22
C ARG A 213 12.49 25.88 -4.77
N GLU A 214 12.39 25.59 -6.06
CA GLU A 214 11.17 25.08 -6.66
C GLU A 214 10.82 23.68 -6.14
N GLU A 215 11.80 22.79 -6.05
CA GLU A 215 11.65 21.46 -5.48
C GLU A 215 11.20 21.53 -4.02
N ALA A 216 11.84 22.37 -3.19
CA ALA A 216 11.42 22.60 -1.81
C ALA A 216 9.96 23.09 -1.74
N ARG A 217 9.54 24.00 -2.63
CA ARG A 217 8.14 24.45 -2.71
C ARG A 217 7.18 23.34 -3.16
N ARG A 218 7.61 22.43 -4.04
CA ARG A 218 6.82 21.25 -4.44
C ARG A 218 6.65 20.28 -3.27
N VAL A 219 7.75 19.96 -2.57
CA VAL A 219 7.73 19.09 -1.38
C VAL A 219 6.88 19.69 -0.26
N MET A 220 7.02 20.99 0.04
CA MET A 220 6.17 21.65 1.03
C MET A 220 4.68 21.59 0.69
N ARG A 221 4.30 21.72 -0.59
CA ARG A 221 2.90 21.57 -1.01
C ARG A 221 2.40 20.14 -0.82
N GLN A 222 3.25 19.15 -1.12
CA GLN A 222 2.93 17.73 -0.90
C GLN A 222 2.77 17.41 0.59
N LEU A 223 3.68 17.90 1.44
CA LEU A 223 3.59 17.73 2.90
C LEU A 223 2.30 18.37 3.45
N LYS A 224 2.00 19.62 3.08
CA LYS A 224 0.74 20.27 3.49
C LYS A 224 -0.51 19.49 3.06
N LEU A 225 -0.48 18.84 1.90
CA LEU A 225 -1.58 18.00 1.45
C LEU A 225 -1.68 16.71 2.28
N GLN A 226 -0.54 16.10 2.63
CA GLN A 226 -0.51 14.93 3.51
C GLN A 226 -0.97 15.27 4.93
N ASP A 227 -0.56 16.41 5.48
CA ASP A 227 -0.99 16.88 6.80
C ASP A 227 -2.51 17.04 6.87
N ARG A 228 -3.11 17.70 5.87
CA ARG A 228 -4.58 17.81 5.77
C ARG A 228 -5.28 16.45 5.71
N ARG A 229 -4.73 15.51 4.94
CA ARG A 229 -5.29 14.14 4.86
C ARG A 229 -5.19 13.41 6.21
N LEU A 230 -4.13 13.64 6.97
CA LEU A 230 -3.98 13.09 8.31
C LEU A 230 -4.97 13.73 9.30
N GLU A 231 -5.19 15.04 9.21
CA GLU A 231 -6.21 15.74 9.99
C GLU A 231 -7.61 15.20 9.69
N GLU A 232 -8.02 15.12 8.42
CA GLU A 232 -9.30 14.53 8.01
C GLU A 232 -9.46 13.08 8.51
N SER A 233 -8.39 12.29 8.47
CA SER A 233 -8.42 10.91 8.97
C SER A 233 -8.57 10.84 10.49
N ARG A 234 -7.98 11.79 11.23
CA ARG A 234 -8.11 11.89 12.69
C ARG A 234 -9.52 12.32 13.08
N GLU A 235 -10.10 13.28 12.36
CA GLU A 235 -11.49 13.71 12.57
C GLU A 235 -12.46 12.54 12.36
N ARG A 236 -12.36 11.81 11.24
CA ARG A 236 -13.18 10.61 11.00
C ARG A 236 -12.99 9.53 12.05
N HIS A 237 -11.77 9.38 12.57
CA HIS A 237 -11.51 8.43 13.64
C HIS A 237 -12.19 8.84 14.95
N ALA A 238 -12.11 10.12 15.32
CA ALA A 238 -12.79 10.66 16.50
C ALA A 238 -14.32 10.55 16.38
N GLU A 239 -14.89 10.81 15.19
CA GLU A 239 -16.32 10.60 14.91
C GLU A 239 -16.72 9.13 15.08
N ALA A 240 -15.92 8.20 14.54
CA ALA A 240 -16.17 6.77 14.69
C ALA A 240 -16.06 6.31 16.15
N GLU A 241 -15.11 6.82 16.93
CA GLU A 241 -14.99 6.56 18.36
C GLU A 241 -16.19 7.09 19.15
N ALA A 242 -16.68 8.29 18.82
CA ALA A 242 -17.89 8.84 19.43
C ALA A 242 -19.11 7.94 19.16
N HIS A 243 -19.30 7.48 17.91
CA HIS A 243 -20.38 6.54 17.59
C HIS A 243 -20.25 5.18 18.29
N LEU A 244 -19.01 4.68 18.48
CA LEU A 244 -18.78 3.46 19.26
C LEU A 244 -19.15 3.65 20.73
N GLN A 245 -18.83 4.81 21.32
CA GLN A 245 -19.22 5.15 22.70
C GLN A 245 -20.74 5.27 22.82
N GLU A 246 -21.41 5.98 21.90
CA GLU A 246 -22.87 6.09 21.86
C GLU A 246 -23.55 4.72 21.76
N ALA A 247 -23.04 3.83 20.89
CA ALA A 247 -23.56 2.48 20.75
C ALA A 247 -23.33 1.64 22.01
N HIS A 248 -22.18 1.80 22.67
CA HIS A 248 -21.90 1.14 23.95
C HIS A 248 -22.85 1.60 25.06
N ASP A 249 -23.09 2.90 25.18
CA ASP A 249 -24.02 3.46 26.16
C ASP A 249 -25.46 2.95 25.92
N GLN A 250 -25.88 2.86 24.65
CA GLN A 250 -27.17 2.28 24.28
C GLN A 250 -27.26 0.80 24.67
N LEU A 251 -26.21 0.01 24.46
CA LEU A 251 -26.17 -1.39 24.89
C LEU A 251 -26.31 -1.51 26.41
N VAL A 252 -25.55 -0.74 27.17
CA VAL A 252 -25.63 -0.71 28.64
C VAL A 252 -27.03 -0.31 29.11
N GLN A 253 -27.66 0.67 28.44
CA GLN A 253 -29.04 1.06 28.75
C GLN A 253 -30.02 -0.10 28.48
N LYS A 254 -29.89 -0.77 27.33
CA LYS A 254 -30.76 -1.90 26.96
C LYS A 254 -30.58 -3.09 27.89
N GLU A 255 -29.36 -3.37 28.33
CA GLU A 255 -29.08 -4.39 29.35
C GLU A 255 -29.81 -4.09 30.66
N ARG A 256 -29.78 -2.83 31.13
CA ARG A 256 -30.53 -2.40 32.33
C ARG A 256 -32.05 -2.55 32.14
N GLU A 257 -32.58 -2.19 30.97
CA GLU A 257 -34.01 -2.37 30.65
C GLU A 257 -34.39 -3.86 30.71
N VAL A 258 -33.57 -4.75 30.12
CA VAL A 258 -33.78 -6.21 30.17
C VAL A 258 -33.75 -6.72 31.62
N GLU A 259 -32.80 -6.28 32.44
CA GLU A 259 -32.73 -6.67 33.85
C GLU A 259 -33.98 -6.22 34.63
N GLN A 260 -34.48 -5.01 34.37
CA GLN A 260 -35.72 -4.50 34.97
C GLN A 260 -36.93 -5.34 34.54
N GLU A 261 -37.07 -5.64 33.24
CA GLU A 261 -38.15 -6.48 32.73
C GLU A 261 -38.09 -7.90 33.34
N GLN A 262 -36.90 -8.48 33.45
CA GLN A 262 -36.72 -9.77 34.12
C GLN A 262 -37.16 -9.72 35.59
N ALA A 263 -36.85 -8.63 36.32
CA ALA A 263 -37.31 -8.46 37.69
C ALA A 263 -38.84 -8.36 37.78
N VAL A 264 -39.48 -7.64 36.86
CA VAL A 264 -40.94 -7.54 36.75
C VAL A 264 -41.56 -8.91 36.45
N ILE A 265 -41.01 -9.67 35.49
CA ILE A 265 -41.48 -11.03 35.17
C ILE A 265 -41.38 -11.95 36.39
N ARG A 266 -40.25 -11.94 37.11
CA ARG A 266 -40.07 -12.73 38.33
C ARG A 266 -41.10 -12.35 39.40
N ARG A 267 -41.38 -11.06 39.58
CA ARG A 267 -42.42 -10.58 40.51
C ARG A 267 -43.81 -11.07 40.10
N LEU A 268 -44.21 -10.85 38.85
CA LEU A 268 -45.51 -11.28 38.32
C LEU A 268 -45.68 -12.79 38.41
N HIS A 269 -44.62 -13.57 38.20
CA HIS A 269 -44.63 -15.02 38.36
C HIS A 269 -44.94 -15.42 39.82
N ARG A 270 -44.30 -14.76 40.81
CA ARG A 270 -44.60 -14.99 42.24
C ARG A 270 -46.06 -14.64 42.57
N GLU A 271 -46.55 -13.51 42.08
CA GLU A 271 -47.96 -13.10 42.26
C GLU A 271 -48.92 -14.12 41.65
N ALA A 272 -48.63 -14.61 40.43
CA ALA A 272 -49.44 -15.63 39.76
C ALA A 272 -49.43 -16.98 40.51
N VAL A 273 -48.29 -17.41 41.06
CA VAL A 273 -48.21 -18.61 41.91
C VAL A 273 -49.02 -18.42 43.19
N GLY A 274 -48.90 -17.27 43.86
CA GLY A 274 -49.71 -16.95 45.05
C GLY A 274 -51.20 -16.97 44.77
N LEU A 275 -51.64 -16.43 43.62
CA LEU A 275 -53.05 -16.50 43.20
C LEU A 275 -53.51 -17.94 42.92
N ARG A 276 -52.66 -18.79 42.32
CA ARG A 276 -52.97 -20.21 42.10
C ARG A 276 -53.14 -20.94 43.43
N GLU A 277 -52.27 -20.69 44.39
CA GLU A 277 -52.36 -21.28 45.74
C GLU A 277 -53.61 -20.82 46.49
N ALA A 278 -53.90 -19.51 46.44
CA ALA A 278 -55.10 -18.91 47.03
C ALA A 278 -56.40 -19.49 46.43
N CYS A 279 -56.41 -19.85 45.14
CA CYS A 279 -57.53 -20.53 44.50
C CYS A 279 -57.61 -22.03 44.85
N TYR A 280 -56.47 -22.72 44.94
CA TYR A 280 -56.39 -24.16 45.17
C TYR A 280 -56.80 -24.55 46.61
N LEU A 281 -56.38 -23.77 47.60
CA LEU A 281 -56.59 -24.06 49.02
C LEU A 281 -58.07 -24.17 49.43
N PRO A 282 -58.97 -23.22 49.09
CA PRO A 282 -60.40 -23.35 49.38
C PRO A 282 -61.03 -24.55 48.68
N ALA A 283 -60.62 -24.82 47.43
CA ALA A 283 -61.13 -25.97 46.68
C ALA A 283 -60.72 -27.30 47.35
N ARG A 284 -59.47 -27.40 47.82
CA ARG A 284 -58.97 -28.56 48.57
C ARG A 284 -59.65 -28.69 49.93
N LEU A 285 -59.73 -27.61 50.71
CA LEU A 285 -60.41 -27.59 52.01
C LEU A 285 -61.89 -27.99 51.87
N LYS A 286 -62.59 -27.53 50.84
CA LYS A 286 -63.99 -27.93 50.57
C LYS A 286 -64.13 -29.42 50.25
N ARG A 287 -63.16 -30.01 49.54
CA ARG A 287 -63.12 -31.45 49.26
C ARG A 287 -62.87 -32.25 50.54
N GLU A 288 -61.88 -31.86 51.33
CA GLU A 288 -61.51 -32.52 52.59
C GLU A 288 -62.62 -32.37 53.65
N SER A 289 -63.20 -31.18 53.80
CA SER A 289 -64.33 -30.95 54.72
C SER A 289 -65.58 -31.71 54.29
N GLY A 290 -65.86 -31.80 52.99
CA GLY A 290 -66.97 -32.59 52.47
C GLY A 290 -66.79 -34.10 52.64
N PHE A 291 -65.54 -34.58 52.71
CA PHE A 291 -65.23 -35.96 53.08
C PHE A 291 -65.46 -36.20 54.58
N LEU A 292 -64.95 -35.32 55.45
CA LEU A 292 -65.16 -35.41 56.91
C LEU A 292 -66.63 -35.36 57.31
N VAL A 293 -67.43 -34.46 56.71
CA VAL A 293 -68.87 -34.39 56.96
C VAL A 293 -69.55 -35.70 56.58
N ARG A 294 -69.20 -36.30 55.43
CA ARG A 294 -69.75 -37.60 55.02
C ARG A 294 -69.35 -38.73 55.96
N LEU A 295 -68.12 -38.73 56.47
CA LEU A 295 -67.62 -39.74 57.39
C LEU A 295 -68.29 -39.65 58.77
N LEU A 296 -68.51 -38.43 59.27
CA LEU A 296 -69.29 -38.17 60.49
C LEU A 296 -70.77 -38.54 60.33
N ASP A 297 -71.37 -38.27 59.15
CA ASP A 297 -72.75 -38.63 58.85
C ASP A 297 -72.94 -40.16 58.74
N GLN A 298 -71.97 -40.89 58.19
CA GLN A 298 -71.93 -42.36 58.20
C GLN A 298 -71.75 -42.92 59.62
N GLY A 299 -71.12 -42.14 60.51
CA GLY A 299 -70.64 -42.58 61.80
C GLY A 299 -71.61 -42.60 62.97
N CYS A 300 -72.81 -41.95 62.92
CA CYS A 300 -73.99 -42.21 63.81
C CYS A 300 -75.02 -41.04 63.93
N GLY A 301 -74.79 -39.83 63.42
CA GLY A 301 -75.59 -38.65 63.82
C GLY A 301 -76.99 -38.54 63.20
N ARG A 302 -77.08 -38.11 61.94
CA ARG A 302 -78.35 -37.72 61.31
C ARG A 302 -79.32 -38.87 61.03
N GLY A 303 -78.79 -40.05 60.71
CA GLY A 303 -79.61 -41.23 60.41
C GLY A 303 -80.32 -41.78 61.65
N LYS A 304 -79.66 -41.77 62.82
CA LYS A 304 -80.23 -42.27 64.07
C LYS A 304 -81.21 -41.25 64.67
N ALA A 305 -80.90 -39.96 64.64
CA ALA A 305 -81.82 -38.91 65.09
C ALA A 305 -83.17 -38.93 64.34
N ARG A 306 -83.14 -39.07 63.00
CA ARG A 306 -84.36 -39.22 62.19
C ARG A 306 -85.14 -40.51 62.48
N ARG A 307 -84.46 -41.62 62.81
CA ARG A 307 -85.13 -42.87 63.22
C ARG A 307 -85.78 -42.72 64.60
N HIS A 308 -85.11 -42.09 65.55
CA HIS A 308 -85.67 -41.82 66.87
C HIS A 308 -86.86 -40.86 66.83
N GLN A 309 -86.81 -39.83 65.96
CA GLN A 309 -87.96 -38.94 65.74
C GLN A 309 -89.19 -39.70 65.22
N ARG A 310 -89.02 -40.60 64.24
CA ARG A 310 -90.12 -41.46 63.75
C ARG A 310 -90.63 -42.42 64.82
N SER A 311 -89.73 -42.95 65.66
CA SER A 311 -90.10 -43.81 66.79
C SER A 311 -90.94 -43.06 67.84
N LEU A 312 -90.67 -41.77 68.04
CA LEU A 312 -91.45 -40.90 68.93
C LEU A 312 -92.82 -40.55 68.35
N GLU A 313 -92.89 -40.30 67.04
CA GLU A 313 -94.17 -40.10 66.37
C GLU A 313 -95.05 -41.37 66.48
N ALA A 314 -94.44 -42.56 66.39
CA ALA A 314 -95.13 -43.83 66.61
C ALA A 314 -95.57 -44.01 68.08
N SER A 315 -94.72 -43.70 69.07
CA SER A 315 -95.11 -43.80 70.48
C SER A 315 -96.19 -42.78 70.88
N ARG A 316 -96.19 -41.59 70.25
CA ARG A 316 -97.26 -40.59 70.41
C ARG A 316 -98.60 -41.10 69.89
N ARG A 317 -98.62 -41.74 68.72
CA ARG A 317 -99.84 -42.35 68.16
C ARG A 317 -100.35 -43.49 69.05
N LEU A 318 -99.45 -44.36 69.52
CA LEU A 318 -99.80 -45.42 70.46
C LEU A 318 -100.37 -44.87 71.78
N TYR A 319 -99.84 -43.76 72.29
CA TYR A 319 -100.39 -43.08 73.45
C TYR A 319 -101.81 -42.53 73.19
N GLU A 320 -102.04 -41.92 72.03
CA GLU A 320 -103.35 -41.41 71.61
C GLU A 320 -104.38 -42.54 71.44
N GLU A 321 -103.97 -43.69 70.90
CA GLU A 321 -104.82 -44.90 70.77
C GLU A 321 -105.14 -45.54 72.13
N VAL A 322 -104.15 -45.67 73.03
CA VAL A 322 -104.37 -46.19 74.40
C VAL A 322 -105.29 -45.25 75.19
N ALA A 323 -105.19 -43.94 74.97
CA ALA A 323 -106.09 -42.97 75.58
C ALA A 323 -107.55 -43.14 75.14
N ALA A 324 -107.78 -43.50 73.88
CA ALA A 324 -109.11 -43.70 73.33
C ALA A 324 -109.75 -45.04 73.76
N HIS A 325 -108.95 -46.11 73.89
CA HIS A 325 -109.49 -47.48 74.02
C HIS A 325 -109.24 -48.15 75.38
N ALA A 326 -108.28 -47.68 76.18
CA ALA A 326 -107.90 -48.32 77.45
C ALA A 326 -107.49 -47.29 78.53
N PRO A 327 -108.43 -46.45 79.02
CA PRO A 327 -108.12 -45.35 79.92
C PRO A 327 -107.53 -45.79 81.27
N SER A 328 -107.77 -47.04 81.70
CA SER A 328 -107.20 -47.60 82.92
C SER A 328 -105.67 -47.77 82.88
N VAL A 329 -105.06 -47.82 81.69
CA VAL A 329 -103.60 -48.02 81.50
C VAL A 329 -102.90 -46.72 81.05
N LEU A 330 -103.67 -45.65 80.82
CA LEU A 330 -103.19 -44.33 80.41
C LEU A 330 -102.08 -43.76 81.31
N PRO A 331 -102.11 -43.88 82.65
CA PRO A 331 -101.05 -43.33 83.49
C PRO A 331 -99.69 -43.99 83.23
N LEU A 332 -99.67 -45.29 82.89
CA LEU A 332 -98.46 -46.02 82.56
C LEU A 332 -97.95 -45.65 81.16
N ALA A 333 -98.84 -45.56 80.16
CA ALA A 333 -98.50 -45.10 78.82
C ALA A 333 -97.99 -43.64 78.80
N GLY A 334 -98.50 -42.80 79.70
CA GLY A 334 -98.06 -41.41 79.85
C GLY A 334 -96.66 -41.31 80.42
N ARG A 335 -96.31 -42.16 81.39
CA ARG A 335 -94.95 -42.24 81.94
C ARG A 335 -93.96 -42.70 80.88
N THR A 336 -94.27 -43.78 80.15
CA THR A 336 -93.36 -44.28 79.10
C THR A 336 -93.18 -43.28 77.96
N LYS A 337 -94.24 -42.55 77.57
CA LYS A 337 -94.13 -41.46 76.59
C LYS A 337 -93.25 -40.33 77.12
N ALA A 338 -93.48 -39.86 78.35
CA ALA A 338 -92.68 -38.80 78.95
C ALA A 338 -91.20 -39.19 79.10
N ASP A 339 -90.91 -40.43 79.48
CA ASP A 339 -89.54 -40.96 79.58
C ASP A 339 -88.86 -41.02 78.21
N LEU A 340 -89.58 -41.45 77.17
CA LEU A 340 -89.08 -41.47 75.79
C LEU A 340 -88.83 -40.05 75.23
N GLU A 341 -89.73 -39.10 75.51
CA GLU A 341 -89.57 -37.70 75.13
C GLU A 341 -88.40 -37.04 75.88
N ALA A 342 -88.19 -37.39 77.15
CA ALA A 342 -87.06 -36.92 77.95
C ALA A 342 -85.71 -37.46 77.43
N GLU A 343 -85.61 -38.76 77.14
CA GLU A 343 -84.40 -39.35 76.56
C GLU A 343 -84.11 -38.80 75.16
N PHE A 344 -85.14 -38.57 74.34
CA PHE A 344 -84.93 -37.93 73.03
C PHE A 344 -84.48 -36.47 73.15
N SER A 345 -85.08 -35.70 74.07
CA SER A 345 -84.65 -34.33 74.35
C SER A 345 -83.19 -34.27 74.83
N ARG A 346 -82.77 -35.27 75.61
CA ARG A 346 -81.37 -35.44 76.02
C ARG A 346 -80.47 -35.74 74.83
N LEU A 347 -80.89 -36.62 73.92
CA LEU A 347 -80.16 -36.93 72.69
C LEU A 347 -80.04 -35.70 71.77
N GLN A 348 -81.10 -34.91 71.60
CA GLN A 348 -81.06 -33.67 70.82
C GLN A 348 -80.07 -32.65 71.41
N ARG A 349 -80.08 -32.47 72.74
CA ARG A 349 -79.11 -31.59 73.42
C ARG A 349 -77.68 -32.07 73.24
N LEU A 350 -77.44 -33.38 73.28
CA LEU A 350 -76.12 -33.98 73.01
C LEU A 350 -75.69 -33.76 71.55
N GLU A 351 -76.61 -33.91 70.60
CA GLU A 351 -76.34 -33.64 69.18
C GLU A 351 -76.02 -32.16 68.93
N GLU A 352 -76.77 -31.23 69.52
CA GLU A 352 -76.49 -29.80 69.46
C GLU A 352 -75.14 -29.45 70.10
N ALA A 353 -74.82 -30.02 71.26
CA ALA A 353 -73.53 -29.82 71.92
C ALA A 353 -72.37 -30.37 71.08
N HIS A 354 -72.54 -31.55 70.47
CA HIS A 354 -71.57 -32.13 69.56
C HIS A 354 -71.36 -31.27 68.30
N ASN A 355 -72.45 -30.77 67.70
CA ASN A 355 -72.39 -29.88 66.55
C ASN A 355 -71.67 -28.56 66.87
N ARG A 356 -71.92 -27.97 68.05
CA ARG A 356 -71.19 -26.77 68.51
C ARG A 356 -69.71 -27.07 68.75
N ALA A 357 -69.37 -28.24 69.29
CA ALA A 357 -67.98 -28.66 69.47
C ALA A 357 -67.26 -28.84 68.13
N LEU A 358 -67.91 -29.46 67.14
CA LEU A 358 -67.39 -29.59 65.77
C LEU A 358 -67.18 -28.23 65.09
N GLN A 359 -68.12 -27.30 65.25
CA GLN A 359 -67.95 -25.92 64.72
C GLN A 359 -66.75 -25.22 65.35
N ARG A 360 -66.56 -25.35 66.67
CA ARG A 360 -65.39 -24.79 67.37
C ARG A 360 -64.08 -25.43 66.89
N LEU A 361 -64.07 -26.74 66.68
CA LEU A 361 -62.91 -27.45 66.15
C LEU A 361 -62.59 -27.00 64.71
N HIS A 362 -63.59 -26.87 63.85
CA HIS A 362 -63.39 -26.32 62.49
C HIS A 362 -62.82 -24.90 62.52
N LEU A 363 -63.31 -24.02 63.41
CA LEU A 363 -62.78 -22.67 63.57
C LEU A 363 -61.35 -22.66 64.11
N ALA A 364 -61.01 -23.56 65.04
CA ALA A 364 -59.66 -23.68 65.57
C ALA A 364 -58.66 -24.20 64.51
N VAL A 365 -59.03 -25.25 63.77
CA VAL A 365 -58.21 -25.80 62.69
C VAL A 365 -58.00 -24.79 61.57
N THR A 366 -59.05 -24.09 61.14
CA THR A 366 -58.92 -23.05 60.11
C THR A 366 -58.06 -21.87 60.56
N ARG A 367 -58.15 -21.44 61.82
CA ARG A 367 -57.26 -20.41 62.37
C ARG A 367 -55.80 -20.87 62.42
N HIS A 368 -55.55 -22.11 62.85
CA HIS A 368 -54.18 -22.63 62.95
C HIS A 368 -53.53 -22.76 61.56
N LEU A 369 -54.26 -23.28 60.56
CA LEU A 369 -53.80 -23.37 59.17
C LEU A 369 -53.57 -22.02 58.50
N MET A 370 -54.22 -20.96 58.97
CA MET A 370 -53.97 -19.59 58.51
C MET A 370 -52.71 -19.02 59.20
N CYS A 371 -52.56 -19.21 60.51
CA CYS A 371 -51.41 -18.70 61.27
C CYS A 371 -50.08 -19.38 60.91
N ASP A 372 -50.09 -20.67 60.57
CA ASP A 372 -48.85 -21.39 60.21
C ASP A 372 -48.27 -20.87 58.87
N LYS A 373 -49.11 -20.38 57.97
CA LYS A 373 -48.67 -19.78 56.70
C LYS A 373 -48.04 -18.39 56.86
N ASP A 374 -48.50 -17.62 57.84
CA ASP A 374 -47.90 -16.32 58.17
C ASP A 374 -46.52 -16.49 58.83
N ARG A 375 -46.27 -17.64 59.49
CA ARG A 375 -44.95 -17.99 60.02
C ARG A 375 -43.98 -18.48 58.95
N ASP A 376 -44.46 -19.28 57.99
CA ASP A 376 -43.61 -19.79 56.90
C ASP A 376 -43.18 -18.66 55.95
N THR A 377 -44.00 -17.63 55.77
CA THR A 377 -43.65 -16.45 54.95
C THR A 377 -42.64 -15.52 55.63
N LEU A 378 -42.53 -15.52 56.97
CA LEU A 378 -41.54 -14.73 57.72
C LEU A 378 -40.19 -15.43 57.93
N SER A 379 -40.10 -16.75 57.69
CA SER A 379 -38.83 -17.51 57.81
C SER A 379 -38.04 -17.61 56.50
N LEU A 380 -38.61 -17.14 55.38
CA LEU A 380 -38.01 -17.12 54.05
C LEU A 380 -37.64 -15.71 53.56
N SER A 381 -37.85 -14.70 54.40
CA SER A 381 -37.25 -13.34 54.31
C SER A 381 -36.09 -13.23 55.28
#